data_AF-A0A1S3SUD4-F1
#
_entry.id   AF-A0A1S3SUD4-F1
#
_cell.length_a   1.000
_cell.length_b   1.000
_cell.length_c   1.000
_cell.angle_alpha   90.00
_cell.angle_beta   90.00
_cell.angle_gamma   90.00
#
_symmetry.space_group_name_H-M   'P 1'
#
loop_
_entity.id
_entity.type
_entity.pdbx_description
1 polymer ?
#
loop_
_entity_poly.entity_id
_entity_poly.type
_entity_poly.pdbx_seq_one_letter_code
_entity_poly.pdbx_strand_id
1 'polypeptide(L)'
;MGLAPGFTILIILPAFLHTSGLYIASSVDSLQHVLGEYGLVRPVSVDADGRFLSHAVSVDLVGAGQSRRRWRREAGENGGEGERGEEKEGMYEEEDGGPLHRQLYYNVTVFGREFHLRLRHNARLVAPGAKMEWHDDDDSNGTATRSELLQGDCFYVGDVTDTPGTTVAISNCDGLAGMIRTEEEEFFIEPVERGDGVMGEEEGGGGRQHIVYRSSSVKKMPVSGLAAGYHSRGL
;
A
#
# COMPACT_ATOMS: atom_id res chain seq x y z
N MET A 1 -23.00 -2.85 66.27
CA MET A 1 -21.83 -3.23 65.47
C MET A 1 -22.20 -3.02 64.01
N GLY A 2 -21.71 -1.93 63.40
CA GLY A 2 -22.12 -1.50 62.06
C GLY A 2 -21.28 -2.16 60.97
N LEU A 3 -21.94 -2.72 59.96
CA LEU A 3 -21.33 -3.23 58.73
C LEU A 3 -20.81 -2.04 57.90
N ALA A 4 -19.51 -2.04 57.59
CA ALA A 4 -18.94 -1.10 56.64
C ALA A 4 -19.33 -1.49 55.19
N PRO A 5 -19.71 -0.55 54.32
CA PRO A 5 -19.96 -0.86 52.93
C PRO A 5 -18.62 -0.98 52.19
N GLY A 6 -18.35 -2.16 51.64
CA GLY A 6 -17.21 -2.38 50.74
C GLY A 6 -17.43 -1.62 49.44
N PHE A 7 -16.50 -0.72 49.09
CA PHE A 7 -16.45 -0.11 47.76
C PHE A 7 -15.88 -1.13 46.78
N THR A 8 -16.73 -1.67 45.91
CA THR A 8 -16.31 -2.42 44.73
C THR A 8 -15.82 -1.43 43.68
N ILE A 9 -14.50 -1.33 43.51
CA ILE A 9 -13.90 -0.57 42.41
C ILE A 9 -13.88 -1.49 41.17
N LEU A 10 -14.81 -1.25 40.25
CA LEU A 10 -14.78 -1.84 38.91
C LEU A 10 -13.73 -1.09 38.08
N ILE A 11 -12.53 -1.66 37.99
CA ILE A 11 -11.54 -1.22 36.98
C ILE A 11 -12.03 -1.77 35.64
N ILE A 12 -12.73 -0.92 34.89
CA ILE A 12 -13.00 -1.18 33.48
C ILE A 12 -11.68 -0.91 32.76
N LEU A 13 -10.88 -1.95 32.54
CA LEU A 13 -9.79 -1.93 31.56
C LEU A 13 -10.46 -1.70 30.20
N PRO A 14 -10.27 -0.55 29.54
CA PRO A 14 -10.80 -0.39 28.21
C PRO A 14 -9.94 -1.27 27.31
N ALA A 15 -10.49 -2.39 26.86
CA ALA A 15 -9.96 -3.17 25.76
C ALA A 15 -10.07 -2.33 24.48
N PHE A 16 -9.19 -1.33 24.33
CA PHE A 16 -8.90 -0.73 23.04
C PHE A 16 -7.79 -1.55 22.38
N LEU A 17 -8.15 -2.75 21.91
CA LEU A 17 -7.40 -3.39 20.86
C LEU A 17 -7.91 -2.82 19.54
N HIS A 18 -7.50 -1.58 19.22
CA HIS A 18 -7.59 -1.10 17.84
C HIS A 18 -6.36 -1.65 17.11
N THR A 19 -6.58 -2.71 16.34
CA THR A 19 -5.61 -3.28 15.41
C THR A 19 -5.55 -2.42 14.14
N SER A 20 -5.12 -1.16 14.27
CA SER A 20 -4.78 -0.31 13.12
C SER A 20 -3.26 -0.25 13.00
N GLY A 21 -2.67 -1.36 12.57
CA GLY A 21 -1.23 -1.62 12.72
C GLY A 21 -0.39 -1.49 11.45
N LEU A 22 -0.84 -0.78 10.41
CA LEU A 22 -0.06 -0.60 9.18
C LEU A 22 0.33 0.85 8.87
N TYR A 23 -0.32 1.83 9.49
CA TYR A 23 -0.12 3.25 9.22
C TYR A 23 0.26 4.04 10.47
N ILE A 24 1.06 5.09 10.32
CA ILE A 24 1.56 5.90 11.45
C ILE A 24 0.45 6.60 12.24
N ALA A 25 -0.72 6.84 11.65
CA ALA A 25 -1.89 7.33 12.38
C ALA A 25 -3.21 7.02 11.67
N SER A 26 -4.24 6.77 12.47
CA SER A 26 -5.61 6.54 12.00
C SER A 26 -6.41 7.80 11.67
N SER A 27 -5.82 8.98 11.90
CA SER A 27 -6.41 10.27 11.51
C SER A 27 -5.35 11.36 11.41
N VAL A 28 -5.64 12.41 10.64
CA VAL A 28 -4.76 13.57 10.46
C VAL A 28 -4.53 14.33 11.78
N ASP A 29 -5.52 14.33 12.69
CA ASP A 29 -5.41 14.98 13.99
C ASP A 29 -4.42 14.27 14.91
N SER A 30 -4.32 12.94 14.82
CA SER A 30 -3.36 12.13 15.56
C SER A 30 -1.91 12.31 15.08
N LEU A 31 -1.70 12.65 13.81
CA LEU A 31 -0.36 12.83 13.23
C LEU A 31 0.43 13.93 13.93
N GLN A 32 -0.23 14.99 14.41
CA GLN A 32 0.45 16.11 15.06
C GLN A 32 1.19 15.69 16.33
N HIS A 33 0.77 14.59 16.97
CA HIS A 33 1.43 14.05 18.15
C HIS A 33 2.62 13.13 17.82
N VAL A 34 2.68 12.60 16.59
CA VAL A 34 3.68 11.61 16.17
C VAL A 34 4.72 12.20 15.21
N LEU A 35 4.33 13.20 14.41
CA LEU A 35 5.17 13.84 13.40
C LEU A 35 5.39 15.33 13.72
N GLY A 36 6.61 15.81 13.50
CA GLY A 36 6.98 17.22 13.59
C GLY A 36 6.61 18.00 12.33
N GLU A 37 6.79 17.39 11.16
CA GLU A 37 6.47 17.97 9.85
C GLU A 37 6.01 16.85 8.90
N TYR A 38 4.92 17.09 8.19
CA TYR A 38 4.38 16.20 7.15
C TYR A 38 3.71 17.03 6.06
N GLY A 39 3.66 16.47 4.85
CA GLY A 39 2.94 17.03 3.71
C GLY A 39 1.74 16.16 3.36
N LEU A 40 0.60 16.80 3.09
CA LEU A 40 -0.57 16.13 2.53
C LEU A 40 -0.51 16.28 1.00
N VAL A 41 -0.48 15.15 0.30
CA VAL A 41 -0.28 15.11 -1.15
C VAL A 41 -1.32 14.25 -1.84
N ARG A 42 -1.44 14.42 -3.15
CA ARG A 42 -2.19 13.54 -4.04
C ARG A 42 -1.26 13.09 -5.16
N PRO A 43 -0.70 11.87 -5.06
CA PRO A 43 0.13 11.33 -6.12
C PRO A 43 -0.68 11.18 -7.42
N VAL A 44 0.00 11.28 -8.56
CA VAL A 44 -0.61 11.09 -9.87
C VAL A 44 0.17 10.06 -10.67
N SER A 45 -0.56 9.19 -11.38
CA SER A 45 0.04 8.30 -12.37
C SER A 45 0.43 9.12 -13.59
N VAL A 46 1.66 8.90 -14.07
CA VAL A 46 2.24 9.62 -15.22
C VAL A 46 2.88 8.64 -16.20
N ASP A 47 3.24 9.12 -17.38
CA ASP A 47 4.09 8.38 -18.33
C ASP A 47 5.59 8.51 -17.98
N ALA A 48 6.44 7.94 -18.82
CA ALA A 48 7.89 8.00 -18.67
C ALA A 48 8.47 9.42 -18.79
N ASP A 49 7.75 10.35 -19.42
CA ASP A 49 8.13 11.75 -19.57
C ASP A 49 7.53 12.64 -18.46
N GLY A 50 6.75 12.06 -17.54
CA GLY A 50 6.09 12.79 -16.45
C GLY A 50 4.75 13.43 -16.84
N ARG A 51 4.17 13.09 -18.00
CA ARG A 51 2.84 13.61 -18.38
C ARG A 51 1.74 12.86 -17.63
N PHE A 52 0.75 13.61 -17.16
CA PHE A 52 -0.40 13.08 -16.43
C PHE A 52 -1.16 11.99 -17.20
N LEU A 53 -1.42 10.87 -16.54
CA LEU A 53 -2.29 9.79 -17.02
C LEU A 53 -3.58 9.70 -16.20
N SER A 54 -3.48 9.64 -14.88
CA SER A 54 -4.63 9.44 -13.99
C SER A 54 -4.34 9.85 -12.54
N HIS A 55 -5.42 10.08 -11.78
CA HIS A 55 -5.39 10.21 -10.32
C HIS A 55 -5.47 8.87 -9.59
N ALA A 56 -5.75 7.78 -10.31
CA ALA A 56 -5.75 6.42 -9.76
C ALA A 56 -4.30 5.97 -9.53
N VAL A 57 -4.06 5.44 -8.33
CA VAL A 57 -2.72 5.00 -7.91
C VAL A 57 -2.73 3.61 -7.31
N SER A 58 -3.89 3.10 -6.92
CA SER A 58 -4.08 1.73 -6.47
C SER A 58 -4.18 0.75 -7.64
N VAL A 59 -3.88 -0.53 -7.39
CA VAL A 59 -4.26 -1.60 -8.31
C VAL A 59 -5.78 -1.81 -8.24
N ASP A 60 -6.43 -1.91 -9.40
CA ASP A 60 -7.82 -2.36 -9.50
C ASP A 60 -7.93 -3.84 -9.11
N LEU A 61 -7.95 -4.12 -7.80
CA LEU A 61 -8.04 -5.48 -7.25
C LEU A 61 -9.40 -6.17 -7.55
N VAL A 62 -10.30 -5.51 -8.26
CA VAL A 62 -11.63 -6.05 -8.61
C VAL A 62 -11.59 -7.00 -9.84
N GLY A 63 -10.41 -7.36 -10.36
CA GLY A 63 -10.31 -7.92 -11.71
C GLY A 63 -9.33 -9.06 -11.99
N ALA A 64 -8.65 -9.65 -11.01
CA ALA A 64 -7.78 -10.83 -11.25
C ALA A 64 -8.55 -12.13 -11.59
N GLY A 65 -9.79 -12.01 -12.08
CA GLY A 65 -10.69 -13.11 -12.38
C GLY A 65 -11.67 -12.91 -13.54
N GLN A 66 -11.56 -11.86 -14.37
CA GLN A 66 -12.36 -11.76 -15.61
C GLN A 66 -11.55 -11.18 -16.77
N SER A 67 -10.82 -12.08 -17.42
CA SER A 67 -10.37 -11.97 -18.80
C SER A 67 -11.50 -11.46 -19.71
N ARG A 68 -11.14 -10.51 -20.58
CA ARG A 68 -11.84 -10.09 -21.80
C ARG A 68 -13.08 -9.22 -21.60
N ARG A 69 -12.84 -7.90 -21.55
CA ARG A 69 -13.77 -6.93 -22.16
C ARG A 69 -13.97 -7.35 -23.62
N ARG A 70 -15.08 -8.06 -23.87
CA ARG A 70 -15.59 -8.40 -25.19
C ARG A 70 -15.75 -7.11 -25.97
N TRP A 71 -14.80 -6.81 -26.86
CA TRP A 71 -14.92 -5.73 -27.85
C TRP A 71 -16.23 -5.96 -28.62
N ARG A 72 -17.20 -5.08 -28.37
CA ARG A 72 -18.51 -5.10 -28.99
C ARG A 72 -18.32 -4.72 -30.45
N ARG A 73 -18.34 -5.71 -31.35
CA ARG A 73 -18.47 -5.43 -32.78
C ARG A 73 -19.91 -5.01 -33.03
N GLU A 74 -20.07 -3.83 -33.62
CA GLU A 74 -21.33 -3.37 -34.18
C GLU A 74 -21.80 -4.38 -35.24
N ALA A 75 -23.06 -4.80 -35.15
CA ALA A 75 -23.68 -5.70 -36.11
C ALA A 75 -24.11 -4.89 -37.34
N GLY A 76 -23.38 -5.06 -38.44
CA GLY A 76 -23.93 -4.87 -39.78
C GLY A 76 -24.51 -6.20 -40.26
N GLU A 77 -25.82 -6.24 -40.47
CA GLU A 77 -26.51 -7.38 -41.09
C GLU A 77 -26.11 -7.51 -42.56
N ASN A 78 -25.50 -8.63 -42.92
CA ASN A 78 -25.76 -9.29 -44.20
C ASN A 78 -25.37 -10.77 -44.11
N GLY A 79 -26.31 -11.63 -44.48
CA GLY A 79 -26.24 -13.08 -44.32
C GLY A 79 -25.37 -13.81 -45.35
N GLY A 80 -25.13 -15.09 -45.08
CA GLY A 80 -24.49 -16.02 -46.01
C GLY A 80 -23.87 -17.21 -45.28
N GLU A 81 -24.43 -18.41 -45.53
CA GLU A 81 -24.06 -19.70 -44.95
C GLU A 81 -22.72 -20.25 -45.46
N GLY A 82 -22.01 -20.97 -44.59
CA GLY A 82 -21.14 -22.11 -44.88
C GLY A 82 -19.89 -21.90 -45.77
N GLU A 83 -18.70 -22.12 -45.22
CA GLU A 83 -17.78 -23.17 -45.68
C GLU A 83 -16.51 -23.27 -44.82
N ARG A 84 -16.06 -24.50 -44.67
CA ARG A 84 -14.95 -25.00 -43.86
C ARG A 84 -13.62 -24.57 -44.49
N GLY A 85 -12.86 -23.70 -43.84
CA GLY A 85 -11.55 -23.24 -44.29
C GLY A 85 -10.51 -23.37 -43.17
N GLU A 86 -9.42 -24.04 -43.50
CA GLU A 86 -8.25 -24.34 -42.66
C GLU A 86 -7.66 -23.08 -42.02
N GLU A 87 -7.57 -23.06 -40.69
CA GLU A 87 -6.93 -21.99 -39.94
C GLU A 87 -5.41 -22.10 -40.13
N LYS A 88 -4.87 -21.27 -41.03
CA LYS A 88 -3.45 -20.94 -41.05
C LYS A 88 -3.13 -20.22 -39.73
N GLU A 89 -2.32 -20.85 -38.89
CA GLU A 89 -1.64 -20.22 -37.77
C GLU A 89 -0.74 -19.10 -38.31
N GLY A 90 -1.29 -17.89 -38.35
CA GLY A 90 -0.53 -16.66 -38.49
C GLY A 90 0.30 -16.48 -37.24
N MET A 91 1.60 -16.73 -37.36
CA MET A 91 2.64 -16.30 -36.44
C MET A 91 2.58 -14.76 -36.36
N TYR A 92 1.93 -14.24 -35.32
CA TYR A 92 2.15 -12.88 -34.86
C TYR A 92 3.25 -13.00 -33.80
N GLU A 93 4.37 -12.35 -34.04
CA GLU A 93 5.46 -12.25 -33.08
C GLU A 93 4.92 -11.59 -31.80
N GLU A 94 4.85 -12.35 -30.70
CA GLU A 94 4.59 -11.83 -29.35
C GLU A 94 5.84 -11.08 -28.86
N GLU A 95 6.04 -9.86 -29.35
CA GLU A 95 6.70 -8.83 -28.57
C GLU A 95 5.64 -8.06 -27.79
N ASP A 96 5.50 -8.37 -26.49
CA ASP A 96 5.51 -7.40 -25.38
C ASP A 96 5.04 -8.11 -24.10
N GLY A 97 5.76 -7.89 -23.00
CA GLY A 97 5.51 -8.55 -21.73
C GLY A 97 4.10 -8.28 -21.22
N GLY A 98 3.47 -9.30 -20.62
CA GLY A 98 2.16 -9.16 -19.98
C GLY A 98 2.11 -7.98 -18.98
N PRO A 99 0.91 -7.56 -18.53
CA PRO A 99 0.71 -6.32 -17.75
C PRO A 99 1.59 -6.13 -16.50
N LEU A 100 2.18 -7.20 -15.98
CA LEU A 100 3.11 -7.21 -14.84
C LEU A 100 4.56 -6.77 -15.20
N HIS A 101 4.90 -6.69 -16.49
CA HIS A 101 6.23 -6.32 -16.98
C HIS A 101 6.35 -4.84 -17.40
N ARG A 102 5.30 -4.05 -17.15
CA ARG A 102 5.26 -2.63 -17.51
C ARG A 102 5.85 -1.79 -16.39
N GLN A 103 6.77 -0.90 -16.74
CA GLN A 103 7.31 0.10 -15.82
C GLN A 103 6.18 1.07 -15.43
N LEU A 104 6.05 1.36 -14.13
CA LEU A 104 5.10 2.34 -13.61
C LEU A 104 5.80 3.66 -13.31
N TYR A 105 5.09 4.76 -13.49
CA TYR A 105 5.58 6.08 -13.15
C TYR A 105 4.55 6.86 -12.35
N TYR A 106 5.00 7.54 -11.30
CA TYR A 106 4.17 8.39 -10.45
C TYR A 106 4.90 9.69 -10.14
N ASN A 107 4.17 10.81 -10.09
CA ASN A 107 4.69 12.05 -9.53
C ASN A 107 4.14 12.28 -8.14
N VAL A 108 5.06 12.57 -7.21
CA VAL A 108 4.75 12.95 -5.84
C VAL A 108 5.42 14.29 -5.56
N THR A 109 4.63 15.35 -5.39
CA THR A 109 5.15 16.68 -5.04
C THR A 109 4.93 16.97 -3.57
N VAL A 110 6.03 17.19 -2.82
CA VAL A 110 6.00 17.46 -1.38
C VAL A 110 7.16 18.37 -0.99
N PHE A 111 6.97 19.26 -0.02
CA PHE A 111 8.02 20.17 0.48
C PHE A 111 8.73 20.98 -0.63
N GLY A 112 8.00 21.32 -1.71
CA GLY A 112 8.55 22.02 -2.88
C GLY A 112 9.45 21.17 -3.79
N ARG A 113 9.54 19.86 -3.56
CA ARG A 113 10.26 18.88 -4.39
C ARG A 113 9.26 18.00 -5.13
N GLU A 114 9.51 17.74 -6.41
CA GLU A 114 8.77 16.76 -7.20
C GLU A 114 9.62 15.48 -7.34
N PHE A 115 9.03 14.35 -6.97
CA PHE A 115 9.63 13.03 -7.15
C PHE A 115 8.90 12.32 -8.29
N HIS A 116 9.54 12.24 -9.45
CA HIS A 116 9.08 11.43 -10.57
C HIS A 116 9.65 10.02 -10.41
N LEU A 117 8.82 9.14 -9.84
CA LEU A 117 9.18 7.77 -9.49
C LEU A 117 9.16 6.92 -10.75
N ARG A 118 10.23 6.16 -10.98
CA ARG A 118 10.30 5.11 -12.01
C ARG A 118 10.37 3.76 -11.34
N LEU A 119 9.31 2.96 -11.49
CA LEU A 119 9.08 1.76 -10.70
C LEU A 119 8.99 0.51 -11.56
N ARG A 120 9.66 -0.56 -11.14
CA ARG A 120 9.55 -1.91 -11.72
C ARG A 120 8.97 -2.87 -10.70
N HIS A 121 8.15 -3.79 -11.19
CA HIS A 121 7.57 -4.83 -10.33
C HIS A 121 8.66 -5.65 -9.63
N ASN A 122 8.42 -5.98 -8.37
CA ASN A 122 9.29 -6.81 -7.55
C ASN A 122 8.69 -8.21 -7.36
N ALA A 123 8.73 -9.02 -8.43
CA ALA A 123 8.25 -10.39 -8.43
C ALA A 123 8.98 -11.36 -7.46
N ARG A 124 10.03 -10.90 -6.77
CA ARG A 124 10.82 -11.72 -5.83
C ARG A 124 10.53 -11.44 -4.37
N LEU A 125 9.65 -10.47 -4.06
CA LEU A 125 9.35 -10.13 -2.67
C LEU A 125 8.44 -11.16 -2.00
N VAL A 126 7.41 -11.62 -2.71
CA VAL A 126 6.43 -12.59 -2.20
C VAL A 126 6.64 -13.93 -2.90
N ALA A 127 6.93 -14.96 -2.12
CA ALA A 127 7.11 -16.31 -2.65
C ALA A 127 5.76 -16.85 -3.18
N PRO A 128 5.76 -17.62 -4.30
CA PRO A 128 4.55 -18.27 -4.78
C PRO A 128 3.89 -19.13 -3.69
N GLY A 129 2.60 -18.90 -3.44
CA GLY A 129 1.83 -19.64 -2.43
C GLY A 129 2.06 -19.19 -0.98
N ALA A 130 2.78 -18.08 -0.75
CA ALA A 130 2.88 -17.49 0.57
C ALA A 130 1.50 -17.13 1.14
N LYS A 131 1.33 -17.30 2.45
CA LYS A 131 0.07 -17.07 3.16
C LYS A 131 0.29 -16.21 4.39
N MET A 132 -0.72 -15.40 4.72
CA MET A 132 -0.83 -14.67 5.97
C MET A 132 -1.83 -15.39 6.87
N GLU A 133 -1.45 -15.62 8.11
CA GLU A 133 -2.26 -16.29 9.13
C GLU A 133 -2.48 -15.33 10.30
N TRP A 134 -3.75 -15.17 10.69
CA TRP A 134 -4.16 -14.33 11.82
C TRP A 134 -4.50 -15.22 13.00
N HIS A 135 -3.88 -14.95 14.14
CA HIS A 135 -4.09 -15.67 15.39
C HIS A 135 -4.63 -14.66 16.41
N ASP A 136 -5.81 -14.93 16.98
CA ASP A 136 -6.29 -14.17 18.12
C ASP A 136 -5.64 -14.71 19.39
N ASP A 137 -5.18 -13.81 20.27
CA ASP A 137 -4.50 -14.16 21.52
C ASP A 137 -5.37 -15.00 22.48
N ASP A 138 -6.70 -14.99 22.29
CA ASP A 138 -7.67 -15.76 23.09
C ASP A 138 -7.80 -17.25 22.64
N ASP A 139 -7.28 -17.62 21.46
CA ASP A 139 -7.34 -19.00 20.98
C ASP A 139 -6.24 -19.86 21.62
N SER A 140 -6.51 -20.33 22.84
CA SER A 140 -5.66 -21.26 23.61
C SER A 140 -5.30 -22.58 22.89
N ASN A 141 -5.92 -22.86 21.74
CA ASN A 141 -5.67 -24.05 20.93
C ASN A 141 -4.64 -23.82 19.80
N GLY A 142 -4.07 -22.61 19.66
CA GLY A 142 -2.97 -22.32 18.73
C GLY A 142 -3.31 -22.53 17.25
N THR A 143 -4.60 -22.52 16.89
CA THR A 143 -5.07 -22.74 15.52
C THR A 143 -5.31 -21.38 14.87
N ALA A 144 -4.73 -21.13 13.69
CA ALA A 144 -4.96 -19.89 12.95
C ALA A 144 -6.45 -19.67 12.66
N THR A 145 -6.97 -18.50 13.04
CA THR A 145 -8.39 -18.16 12.93
C THR A 145 -8.76 -17.79 11.49
N ARG A 146 -7.80 -17.24 10.71
CA ARG A 146 -7.96 -16.91 9.28
C ARG A 146 -6.63 -17.07 8.55
N SER A 147 -6.66 -17.64 7.34
CA SER A 147 -5.49 -17.73 6.46
C SER A 147 -5.84 -17.26 5.05
N GLU A 148 -4.98 -16.44 4.45
CA GLU A 148 -5.18 -15.89 3.10
C GLU A 148 -3.88 -15.92 2.29
N LEU A 149 -3.99 -15.99 0.96
CA LEU A 149 -2.82 -15.88 0.08
C LEU A 149 -2.31 -14.45 0.07
N LEU A 150 -0.99 -14.29 0.17
CA LEU A 150 -0.35 -12.99 0.02
C LEU A 150 -0.31 -12.60 -1.45
N GLN A 151 -0.91 -11.45 -1.76
CA GLN A 151 -0.90 -10.88 -3.09
C GLN A 151 0.46 -10.23 -3.36
N GLY A 152 1.13 -10.61 -4.45
CA GLY A 152 2.50 -10.19 -4.77
C GLY A 152 2.64 -9.30 -6.00
N ASP A 153 1.53 -8.95 -6.66
CA ASP A 153 1.48 -8.20 -7.93
C ASP A 153 1.48 -6.67 -7.74
N CYS A 154 1.50 -6.18 -6.50
CA CYS A 154 1.41 -4.76 -6.17
C CYS A 154 2.66 -4.18 -5.48
N PHE A 155 3.80 -4.89 -5.51
CA PHE A 155 5.06 -4.42 -4.92
C PHE A 155 6.09 -4.02 -5.98
N TYR A 156 6.70 -2.86 -5.80
CA TYR A 156 7.59 -2.24 -6.78
C TYR A 156 8.85 -1.70 -6.13
N VAL A 157 9.93 -1.71 -6.89
CA VAL A 157 11.21 -1.08 -6.54
C VAL A 157 11.70 -0.23 -7.70
N GLY A 158 12.51 0.79 -7.42
CA GLY A 158 12.94 1.70 -8.46
C GLY A 158 13.79 2.86 -7.97
N ASP A 159 13.69 3.96 -8.68
CA ASP A 159 14.50 5.17 -8.48
C ASP A 159 13.67 6.42 -8.83
N VAL A 160 14.20 7.59 -8.50
CA VAL A 160 13.67 8.89 -8.93
C VAL A 160 14.40 9.30 -10.20
N THR A 161 13.65 9.68 -11.24
CA THR A 161 14.25 10.12 -12.51
C THR A 161 15.17 11.31 -12.31
N ASP A 162 16.21 11.40 -13.14
CA ASP A 162 17.25 12.44 -13.13
C ASP A 162 17.97 12.67 -11.78
N THR A 163 17.77 11.78 -10.81
CA THR A 163 18.35 11.89 -9.47
C THR A 163 19.11 10.59 -9.12
N PRO A 164 20.41 10.49 -9.46
CA PRO A 164 21.19 9.29 -9.21
C PRO A 164 21.33 9.03 -7.70
N GLY A 165 21.57 7.76 -7.33
CA GLY A 165 21.73 7.36 -5.92
C GLY A 165 20.41 7.23 -5.15
N THR A 166 19.27 7.56 -5.77
CA THR A 166 17.95 7.37 -5.16
C THR A 166 17.49 5.92 -5.26
N THR A 167 16.75 5.48 -4.25
CA THR A 167 16.12 4.17 -4.23
C THR A 167 14.70 4.30 -3.72
N VAL A 168 13.77 3.62 -4.37
CA VAL A 168 12.34 3.68 -4.08
C VAL A 168 11.82 2.26 -3.88
N ALA A 169 10.99 2.06 -2.85
CA ALA A 169 10.26 0.82 -2.62
C ALA A 169 8.82 1.17 -2.26
N ILE A 170 7.88 0.77 -3.12
CA ILE A 170 6.48 1.22 -3.06
C ILE A 170 5.56 0.02 -3.25
N SER A 171 4.52 -0.04 -2.44
CA SER A 171 3.32 -0.84 -2.62
C SER A 171 2.22 0.05 -3.20
N ASN A 172 1.45 -0.47 -4.14
CA ASN A 172 0.25 0.17 -4.65
C ASN A 172 -1.02 -0.69 -4.46
N CYS A 173 -1.00 -1.63 -3.50
CA CYS A 173 -2.13 -2.53 -3.28
C CYS A 173 -3.39 -1.79 -2.80
N ASP A 174 -3.21 -0.77 -1.95
CA ASP A 174 -4.29 0.06 -1.39
C ASP A 174 -3.76 1.49 -1.22
N GLY A 175 -3.56 2.20 -2.33
CA GLY A 175 -2.85 3.46 -2.41
C GLY A 175 -1.33 3.29 -2.41
N LEU A 176 -0.59 4.38 -2.60
CA LEU A 176 0.88 4.36 -2.58
C LEU A 176 1.40 4.36 -1.15
N ALA A 177 1.98 3.24 -0.73
CA ALA A 177 2.63 3.10 0.56
C ALA A 177 4.08 2.68 0.39
N GLY A 178 5.02 3.29 1.10
CA GLY A 178 6.41 2.85 1.07
C GLY A 178 7.41 3.98 1.33
N MET A 179 8.61 3.83 0.78
CA MET A 179 9.74 4.72 1.06
C MET A 179 10.43 5.21 -0.21
N ILE A 180 10.90 6.47 -0.15
CA ILE A 180 11.73 7.14 -1.14
C ILE A 180 12.99 7.57 -0.39
N ARG A 181 14.12 6.93 -0.72
CA ARG A 181 15.41 7.26 -0.14
C ARG A 181 16.24 8.03 -1.17
N THR A 182 16.72 9.18 -0.74
CA THR A 182 17.70 10.02 -1.44
C THR A 182 19.05 9.92 -0.73
N GLU A 183 20.09 10.56 -1.27
CA GLU A 183 21.39 10.61 -0.59
C GLU A 183 21.35 11.42 0.72
N GLU A 184 20.46 12.42 0.78
CA GLU A 184 20.35 13.35 1.91
C GLU A 184 19.31 12.89 2.94
N GLU A 185 18.17 12.39 2.46
CA GLU A 185 16.97 12.19 3.26
C GLU A 185 16.18 10.94 2.88
N GLU A 186 15.40 10.44 3.83
CA GLU A 186 14.45 9.34 3.66
C GLU A 186 13.03 9.86 3.90
N PHE A 187 12.16 9.61 2.92
CA PHE A 187 10.75 9.96 2.95
C PHE A 187 9.90 8.71 3.00
N PHE A 188 8.83 8.75 3.77
CA PHE A 188 7.78 7.75 3.76
C PHE A 188 6.52 8.34 3.16
N ILE A 189 5.79 7.53 2.40
CA ILE A 189 4.49 7.86 1.85
C ILE A 189 3.49 6.82 2.33
N GLU A 190 2.34 7.28 2.82
CA GLU A 190 1.26 6.43 3.31
C GLU A 190 -0.09 7.03 2.91
N PRO A 191 -1.08 6.22 2.51
CA PRO A 191 -2.46 6.68 2.37
C PRO A 191 -2.99 7.25 3.68
N VAL A 192 -3.80 8.31 3.61
CA VAL A 192 -4.55 8.77 4.78
C VAL A 192 -5.66 7.75 5.08
N GLU A 193 -5.70 7.19 6.30
CA GLU A 193 -6.86 6.43 6.76
C GLU A 193 -8.09 7.36 6.73
N ARG A 194 -9.01 7.09 5.80
CA ARG A 194 -10.41 7.51 5.91
C ARG A 194 -11.20 6.23 6.10
N GLY A 195 -12.17 6.26 7.02
CA GLY A 195 -12.96 5.10 7.41
C GLY A 195 -13.48 4.25 6.24
N ASP A 196 -13.80 3.01 6.57
CA ASP A 196 -14.50 1.98 5.79
C ASP A 196 -15.33 2.52 4.61
N GLY A 197 -14.70 2.63 3.42
CA GLY A 197 -15.41 2.95 2.17
C GLY A 197 -14.63 3.63 1.04
N VAL A 198 -13.34 3.94 1.21
CA VAL A 198 -12.64 4.92 0.34
C VAL A 198 -11.74 4.30 -0.73
N MET A 199 -12.09 3.13 -1.28
CA MET A 199 -11.56 2.76 -2.60
C MET A 199 -12.18 3.63 -3.73
N GLY A 200 -13.36 4.22 -3.48
CA GLY A 200 -14.11 5.00 -4.48
C GLY A 200 -13.68 6.45 -4.70
N GLU A 201 -12.81 7.03 -3.86
CA GLU A 201 -12.33 8.43 -4.05
C GLU A 201 -11.34 8.55 -5.22
N GLU A 202 -10.72 7.45 -5.66
CA GLU A 202 -9.87 7.43 -6.86
C GLU A 202 -10.72 7.55 -8.15
N GLU A 203 -11.88 6.88 -8.21
CA GLU A 203 -12.81 6.98 -9.34
C GLU A 203 -13.61 8.30 -9.36
N GLY A 204 -13.82 8.93 -8.20
CA GLY A 204 -14.50 10.23 -8.05
C GLY A 204 -13.73 11.45 -8.58
N GLY A 205 -12.61 11.23 -9.28
CA GLY A 205 -11.82 12.25 -9.99
C GLY A 205 -10.87 13.07 -9.11
N GLY A 206 -11.00 12.99 -7.78
CA GLY A 206 -10.19 13.77 -6.85
C GLY A 206 -8.83 13.16 -6.50
N GLY A 207 -8.65 11.84 -6.68
CA GLY A 207 -7.44 11.12 -6.27
C GLY A 207 -7.29 10.95 -4.76
N ARG A 208 -6.72 9.82 -4.34
CA ARG A 208 -6.53 9.46 -2.93
C ARG A 208 -5.46 10.31 -2.26
N GLN A 209 -5.78 10.80 -1.06
CA GLN A 209 -4.86 11.62 -0.28
C GLN A 209 -3.85 10.76 0.47
N HIS A 210 -2.60 11.22 0.48
CA HIS A 210 -1.48 10.56 1.14
C HIS A 210 -0.76 11.55 2.06
N ILE A 211 -0.13 11.03 3.10
CA ILE A 211 0.81 11.75 3.95
C ILE A 211 2.21 11.38 3.49
N VAL A 212 3.06 12.39 3.35
CA VAL A 212 4.49 12.21 3.11
C VAL A 212 5.27 12.92 4.20
N TYR A 213 6.21 12.21 4.82
CA TYR A 213 6.99 12.76 5.93
C TYR A 213 8.43 12.26 5.87
N ARG A 214 9.34 13.05 6.46
CA ARG A 214 10.74 12.66 6.61
C ARG A 214 10.86 11.69 7.77
N SER A 215 11.75 10.70 7.65
CA SER A 215 12.13 9.81 8.76
C SER A 215 12.55 10.61 10.01
N SER A 216 13.24 11.73 9.81
CA SER A 216 13.67 12.66 10.87
C SER A 216 12.53 13.43 11.55
N SER A 217 11.35 13.50 10.92
CA SER A 217 10.18 14.18 11.46
C SER A 217 9.40 13.32 12.45
N VAL A 218 9.72 12.03 12.58
CA VAL A 218 9.08 11.15 13.57
C VAL A 218 9.55 11.55 14.97
N LYS A 219 8.59 11.96 15.81
CA LYS A 219 8.85 12.30 17.21
C LYS A 219 9.22 11.04 17.95
N LYS A 220 10.46 10.97 18.43
CA LYS A 220 10.86 9.92 19.37
C LYS A 220 10.02 10.08 20.63
N MET A 221 9.19 9.09 20.93
CA MET A 221 8.65 9.00 22.29
C MET A 221 9.85 8.89 23.24
N PRO A 222 9.91 9.68 24.33
CA PRO A 222 10.95 9.48 25.33
C PRO A 222 10.81 8.04 25.81
N VAL A 223 11.83 7.23 25.55
CA VAL A 223 11.96 5.92 26.14
C VAL A 223 12.07 6.17 27.64
N SER A 224 10.95 6.00 28.35
CA SER A 224 10.92 6.04 29.81
C SER A 224 12.01 5.09 30.31
N GLY A 225 13.03 5.65 30.95
CA GLY A 225 14.29 4.98 31.31
C GLY A 225 14.13 3.91 32.39
N LEU A 226 13.45 2.81 32.09
CA LEU A 226 13.35 1.61 32.91
C LEU A 226 14.12 0.46 32.25
N ALA A 227 15.39 0.71 31.93
CA ALA A 227 16.37 -0.33 31.64
C ALA A 227 17.80 0.14 31.97
N ALA A 228 17.96 0.87 33.07
CA ALA A 228 19.27 1.12 33.67
C ALA A 228 19.37 0.33 34.98
N GLY A 229 19.73 -0.95 34.89
CA GLY A 229 19.91 -1.76 36.08
C GLY A 229 20.06 -3.25 35.87
N TYR A 230 21.01 -3.70 35.04
CA TYR A 230 21.55 -5.06 35.16
C TYR A 230 23.04 -5.05 34.80
N HIS A 231 23.87 -4.65 35.75
CA HIS A 231 25.29 -4.97 35.73
C HIS A 231 25.46 -6.37 36.33
N SER A 232 25.70 -7.36 35.48
CA SER A 232 26.18 -8.67 35.91
C SER A 232 27.60 -8.51 36.46
N ARG A 233 27.73 -8.44 37.79
CA ARG A 233 28.99 -8.72 38.46
C ARG A 233 29.21 -10.24 38.41
N GLY A 234 30.14 -10.67 37.57
CA GLY A 234 30.68 -12.02 37.61
C GLY A 234 31.53 -12.21 38.86
N LEU A 235 31.30 -13.33 39.54
CA LEU A 235 32.24 -14.02 40.42
C LEU A 235 32.75 -15.24 39.67
#